data_AF-A0A957VWX4-F1
#
_entry.id   AF-A0A957VWX4-F1
#
_cell.length_a   1.000
_cell.length_b   1.000
_cell.length_c   1.000
_cell.angle_alpha   90.00
_cell.angle_beta   90.00
_cell.angle_gamma   90.00
#
_symmetry.space_group_name_H-M   'P 1'
#
loop_
_entity.id
_entity.type
_entity.pdbx_description
1 polymer ?
#
loop_
_entity_poly.entity_id
_entity_poly.type
_entity_poly.pdbx_seq_one_letter_code
_entity_poly.pdbx_strand_id
1 'polypeptide(L)'
;SWLLKPKMVGGNLRLWSPGIKLGVKPNSFFHRTECFGPVLGLMRADNLDHAIELANAPEFGLTSGLHSLDRREIKRWRDKIQAGNLYINRHITGAIVQRQPFGGWKASSVGPGGKAGGPNYVLQLGRWWQVTTPKNQAEVSNEVNVVLQRCLAMIKDDASLEQLDAAARNYAWAWQAHYGQEHDPSQILGEANDFRYRPCPMVLVRANGEADAVDVCKIALAAHTCGTPLTISLPLTATQWTWWGSANDIHVILEDEAAFIQRIQQAKVDTRLRSPQSVSADIRRAANEVNMAVIEELVLSNGRLELRYYLREQAISYTYHRYGNIITPPKGEVR
;
A
#
# COMPACT_ATOMS: atom_id res chain seq x y z
N SER A 1 -15.93 27.16 17.42
CA SER A 1 -16.98 28.13 17.01
C SER A 1 -17.16 28.07 15.49
N TRP A 2 -18.10 28.82 14.90
CA TRP A 2 -18.23 28.95 13.45
C TRP A 2 -17.59 30.25 12.99
N LEU A 3 -16.65 30.18 12.04
CA LEU A 3 -16.23 31.37 11.28
C LEU A 3 -17.32 31.74 10.28
N LEU A 4 -17.84 30.73 9.59
CA LEU A 4 -18.99 30.82 8.71
C LEU A 4 -19.98 29.73 9.11
N LYS A 5 -21.16 30.09 9.60
CA LYS A 5 -22.18 29.11 9.98
C LYS A 5 -23.00 28.73 8.74
N PRO A 6 -23.12 27.42 8.41
CA PRO A 6 -23.94 26.99 7.28
C PRO A 6 -25.41 27.29 7.56
N LYS A 7 -26.14 27.73 6.53
CA LYS A 7 -27.57 28.07 6.59
C LYS A 7 -28.33 27.28 5.54
N MET A 8 -29.51 26.81 5.93
CA MET A 8 -30.47 26.25 5.00
C MET A 8 -31.08 27.38 4.16
N VAL A 9 -31.10 27.21 2.84
CA VAL A 9 -31.57 28.25 1.92
C VAL A 9 -33.07 28.08 1.68
N GLY A 10 -33.86 29.08 2.04
CA GLY A 10 -35.31 29.10 1.79
C GLY A 10 -36.09 27.94 2.42
N GLY A 11 -35.59 27.37 3.53
CA GLY A 11 -36.21 26.19 4.16
C GLY A 11 -36.02 24.87 3.38
N ASN A 12 -35.24 24.86 2.31
CA ASN A 12 -34.98 23.67 1.51
C ASN A 12 -33.90 22.80 2.17
N LEU A 13 -34.31 21.61 2.65
CA LEU A 13 -33.42 20.65 3.34
C LEU A 13 -32.21 20.20 2.51
N ARG A 14 -32.24 20.35 1.18
CA ARG A 14 -31.18 19.94 0.25
C ARG A 14 -30.28 21.09 -0.20
N LEU A 15 -30.58 22.33 0.20
CA LEU A 15 -29.80 23.52 -0.16
C LEU A 15 -29.19 24.16 1.08
N TRP A 16 -27.89 24.04 1.20
CA TRP A 16 -27.11 24.57 2.32
C TRP A 16 -25.99 25.48 1.82
N SER A 17 -25.82 26.63 2.47
CA SER A 17 -24.62 27.45 2.30
C SER A 17 -23.40 26.74 2.90
N PRO A 18 -22.17 27.07 2.46
CA PRO A 18 -20.97 26.50 3.05
C PRO A 18 -20.80 26.90 4.52
N GLY A 19 -20.05 26.09 5.26
CA GLY A 19 -19.67 26.35 6.65
C GLY A 19 -18.18 26.19 6.90
N ILE A 20 -17.62 26.97 7.83
CA ILE A 20 -16.23 26.88 8.27
C ILE A 20 -16.20 26.81 9.80
N LYS A 21 -15.82 25.65 10.33
CA LYS A 21 -15.73 25.35 11.77
C LYS A 21 -14.34 25.64 12.29
N LEU A 22 -14.23 26.50 13.30
CA LEU A 22 -12.98 26.85 13.97
C LEU A 22 -12.73 25.96 15.19
N GLY A 23 -11.45 25.67 15.41
CA GLY A 23 -10.97 25.00 16.62
C GLY A 23 -11.38 23.52 16.67
N VAL A 24 -11.43 22.86 15.52
CA VAL A 24 -11.61 21.40 15.47
C VAL A 24 -10.45 20.76 16.23
N LYS A 25 -10.78 19.91 17.19
CA LYS A 25 -9.79 19.29 18.08
C LYS A 25 -9.38 17.91 17.56
N PRO A 26 -8.15 17.46 17.84
CA PRO A 26 -7.75 16.08 17.58
C PRO A 26 -8.76 15.12 18.21
N ASN A 27 -9.04 14.01 17.52
CA ASN A 27 -10.02 12.99 17.91
C ASN A 27 -11.47 13.46 18.15
N SER A 28 -11.80 14.72 17.90
CA SER A 28 -13.20 15.18 17.92
C SER A 28 -14.00 14.55 16.78
N PHE A 29 -15.32 14.48 16.93
CA PHE A 29 -16.24 13.96 15.91
C PHE A 29 -15.90 14.47 14.50
N PHE A 30 -15.76 15.79 14.32
CA PHE A 30 -15.54 16.36 12.99
C PHE A 30 -14.16 16.05 12.39
N HIS A 31 -13.18 15.65 13.22
CA HIS A 31 -11.88 15.19 12.75
C HIS A 31 -11.91 13.72 12.32
N ARG A 32 -12.79 12.91 12.93
CA ARG A 32 -12.85 11.45 12.72
C ARG A 32 -13.97 11.01 11.77
N THR A 33 -14.93 11.88 11.47
CA THR A 33 -16.13 11.54 10.71
C THR A 33 -16.24 12.40 9.45
N GLU A 34 -16.37 11.72 8.30
CA GLU A 34 -16.71 12.35 7.04
C GLU A 34 -18.19 12.75 7.02
N CYS A 35 -18.49 14.05 6.96
CA CYS A 35 -19.87 14.55 6.91
C CYS A 35 -20.46 14.62 5.48
N PHE A 36 -19.64 14.39 4.46
CA PHE A 36 -20.02 14.37 3.04
C PHE A 36 -20.87 15.59 2.59
N GLY A 37 -20.52 16.78 3.09
CA GLY A 37 -21.28 18.01 2.88
C GLY A 37 -20.40 19.26 2.85
N PRO A 38 -20.98 20.46 2.68
CA PRO A 38 -20.25 21.69 2.39
C PRO A 38 -19.67 22.34 3.67
N VAL A 39 -18.94 21.58 4.48
CA VAL A 39 -18.38 22.05 5.75
C VAL A 39 -16.88 21.80 5.81
N LEU A 40 -16.11 22.86 6.00
CA LEU A 40 -14.67 22.82 6.23
C LEU A 40 -14.37 22.92 7.73
N GLY A 41 -13.45 22.08 8.22
CA GLY A 41 -12.92 22.15 9.59
C GLY A 41 -11.52 22.71 9.60
N LEU A 42 -11.26 23.68 10.49
CA LEU A 42 -9.93 24.24 10.71
C LEU A 42 -9.34 23.71 12.03
N MET A 43 -8.18 23.06 11.89
CA MET A 43 -7.33 22.58 12.97
C MET A 43 -6.05 23.42 12.98
N ARG A 44 -5.49 23.65 14.18
CA ARG A 44 -4.18 24.28 14.35
C ARG A 44 -3.20 23.22 14.82
N ALA A 45 -2.07 23.11 14.13
CA ALA A 45 -0.92 22.32 14.54
C ALA A 45 0.22 23.25 14.99
N ASP A 46 1.14 22.73 15.77
CA ASP A 46 2.29 23.50 16.28
C ASP A 46 3.45 23.56 15.28
N ASN A 47 3.56 22.53 14.44
CA ASN A 47 4.55 22.40 13.39
C ASN A 47 4.08 21.37 12.34
N LEU A 48 4.89 21.16 11.29
CA LEU A 48 4.55 20.26 10.20
C LEU A 48 4.39 18.79 10.63
N ASP A 49 5.20 18.29 11.56
CA ASP A 49 5.07 16.90 12.03
C ASP A 49 3.76 16.68 12.76
N HIS A 50 3.40 17.59 13.67
CA HIS A 50 2.11 17.57 14.34
C HIS A 50 0.97 17.64 13.30
N ALA A 51 1.10 18.47 12.26
CA ALA A 51 0.10 18.53 11.19
C ALA A 51 -0.04 17.20 10.41
N ILE A 52 1.07 16.52 10.13
CA ILE A 52 1.09 15.19 9.48
C ILE A 52 0.46 14.14 10.39
N GLU A 53 0.76 14.15 11.68
CA GLU A 53 0.15 13.25 12.67
C GLU A 53 -1.36 13.44 12.72
N LEU A 54 -1.85 14.68 12.74
CA LEU A 54 -3.28 14.98 12.66
C LEU A 54 -3.88 14.48 11.35
N ALA A 55 -3.24 14.74 10.20
CA ALA A 55 -3.75 14.30 8.90
C ALA A 55 -3.77 12.77 8.74
N ASN A 56 -2.82 12.06 9.35
CA ASN A 56 -2.74 10.60 9.34
C ASN A 56 -3.62 9.93 10.39
N ALA A 57 -4.09 10.67 11.40
CA ALA A 57 -4.83 10.10 12.51
C ALA A 57 -6.15 9.44 12.09
N PRO A 58 -7.01 10.02 11.20
CA PRO A 58 -8.22 9.36 10.71
C PRO A 58 -7.97 7.98 10.11
N GLU A 59 -9.00 7.14 10.14
CA GLU A 59 -8.97 5.79 9.57
C GLU A 59 -8.95 5.78 8.03
N PHE A 60 -9.01 6.96 7.42
CA PHE A 60 -9.05 7.17 5.97
C PHE A 60 -7.70 7.65 5.45
N GLY A 61 -7.45 7.41 4.16
CA GLY A 61 -6.22 7.78 3.47
C GLY A 61 -6.45 8.00 1.99
N LEU A 62 -7.50 8.75 1.60
CA LEU A 62 -7.87 8.94 0.21
C LEU A 62 -7.01 10.00 -0.49
N THR A 63 -7.22 11.27 -0.15
CA THR A 63 -6.47 12.40 -0.70
C THR A 63 -5.85 13.22 0.41
N SER A 64 -4.69 13.82 0.16
CA SER A 64 -4.07 14.79 1.08
C SER A 64 -3.32 15.86 0.30
N GLY A 65 -3.29 17.08 0.84
CA GLY A 65 -2.70 18.24 0.20
C GLY A 65 -1.72 18.98 1.10
N LEU A 66 -0.61 19.44 0.54
CA LEU A 66 0.30 20.38 1.17
C LEU A 66 0.41 21.66 0.33
N HIS A 67 0.28 22.81 0.99
CA HIS A 67 0.66 24.09 0.42
C HIS A 67 1.92 24.59 1.14
N SER A 68 3.07 24.44 0.48
CA SER A 68 4.36 24.95 0.95
C SER A 68 5.30 25.15 -0.24
N LEU A 69 6.17 26.16 -0.15
CA LEU A 69 7.26 26.40 -1.09
C LEU A 69 8.60 25.86 -0.57
N ASP A 70 8.66 25.43 0.70
CA ASP A 70 9.87 24.88 1.30
C ASP A 70 10.03 23.41 0.88
N ARG A 71 11.12 23.11 0.16
CA ARG A 71 11.43 21.77 -0.34
C ARG A 71 11.62 20.75 0.78
N ARG A 72 12.13 21.19 1.94
CA ARG A 72 12.34 20.33 3.12
C ARG A 72 11.00 19.89 3.70
N GLU A 73 10.04 20.80 3.76
CA GLU A 73 8.67 20.52 4.18
C GLU A 73 7.97 19.58 3.20
N ILE A 74 8.08 19.85 1.90
CA ILE A 74 7.51 18.99 0.84
C ILE A 74 8.05 17.57 0.95
N LYS A 75 9.38 17.40 1.05
CA LYS A 75 10.00 16.09 1.19
C LYS A 75 9.51 15.37 2.45
N ARG A 76 9.55 16.06 3.60
CA ARG A 76 9.13 15.51 4.88
C ARG A 76 7.67 15.06 4.86
N TRP A 77 6.79 15.85 4.28
CA TRP A 77 5.37 15.52 4.14
C TRP A 77 5.16 14.34 3.19
N ARG A 78 5.78 14.36 2.00
CA ARG A 78 5.67 13.29 0.99
C ARG A 78 6.16 11.93 1.51
N ASP A 79 7.15 11.92 2.40
CA ASP A 79 7.70 10.69 2.98
C ASP A 79 6.81 10.11 4.10
N LYS A 80 6.07 10.96 4.83
CA LYS A 80 5.34 10.57 6.05
C LYS A 80 3.81 10.52 5.91
N ILE A 81 3.23 11.22 4.95
CA ILE A 81 1.79 11.27 4.77
C ILE A 81 1.25 9.91 4.28
N GLN A 82 0.12 9.49 4.85
CA GLN A 82 -0.51 8.19 4.57
C GLN A 82 -1.81 8.39 3.80
N ALA A 83 -1.70 8.69 2.51
CA ALA A 83 -2.83 8.76 1.59
C ALA A 83 -2.45 8.26 0.20
N GLY A 84 -3.43 7.77 -0.56
CA GLY A 84 -3.19 7.25 -1.90
C GLY A 84 -2.95 8.34 -2.96
N ASN A 85 -3.57 9.51 -2.83
CA ASN A 85 -3.39 10.63 -3.77
C ASN A 85 -2.87 11.87 -3.04
N LEU A 86 -1.67 12.30 -3.41
CA LEU A 86 -0.98 13.44 -2.82
C LEU A 86 -0.97 14.62 -3.78
N TYR A 87 -1.20 15.81 -3.25
CA TYR A 87 -1.24 17.04 -4.04
C TYR A 87 -0.40 18.13 -3.37
N ILE A 88 0.49 18.76 -4.13
CA ILE A 88 1.37 19.81 -3.62
C ILE A 88 1.11 21.10 -4.40
N ASN A 89 0.78 22.16 -3.67
CA ASN A 89 0.48 23.49 -4.19
C ASN A 89 -0.66 23.54 -5.21
N ARG A 90 -1.72 22.76 -4.95
CA ARG A 90 -2.94 22.65 -5.77
C ARG A 90 -4.10 22.07 -4.94
N HIS A 91 -5.32 22.15 -5.46
CA HIS A 91 -6.47 21.45 -4.88
C HIS A 91 -6.31 19.91 -4.91
N ILE A 92 -7.05 19.21 -4.05
CA ILE A 92 -6.98 17.76 -3.88
C ILE A 92 -8.06 16.96 -4.63
N THR A 93 -8.91 17.65 -5.40
CA THR A 93 -10.01 17.06 -6.18
C THR A 93 -9.74 17.13 -7.69
N GLY A 94 -10.60 16.51 -8.49
CA GLY A 94 -10.48 16.56 -9.96
C GLY A 94 -9.34 15.71 -10.51
N ALA A 95 -9.11 14.53 -9.94
CA ALA A 95 -8.12 13.58 -10.45
C ALA A 95 -8.41 13.21 -11.91
N ILE A 96 -7.40 13.30 -12.76
CA ILE A 96 -7.48 12.97 -14.19
C ILE A 96 -6.88 11.59 -14.40
N VAL A 97 -7.56 10.75 -15.20
CA VAL A 97 -7.09 9.41 -15.58
C VAL A 97 -5.64 9.46 -16.07
N GLN A 98 -4.84 8.46 -15.68
CA GLN A 98 -3.40 8.33 -15.93
C GLN A 98 -2.51 9.40 -15.27
N ARG A 99 -2.95 10.66 -15.17
CA ARG A 99 -2.18 11.72 -14.50
C ARG A 99 -2.17 11.51 -12.98
N GLN A 100 -3.34 11.32 -12.39
CA GLN A 100 -3.47 11.02 -10.97
C GLN A 100 -4.36 9.80 -10.77
N PRO A 101 -3.88 8.57 -11.08
CA PRO A 101 -4.63 7.36 -10.80
C PRO A 101 -5.21 7.39 -9.38
N PHE A 102 -6.51 7.10 -9.27
CA PHE A 102 -7.28 7.46 -8.09
C PHE A 102 -7.63 6.25 -7.23
N GLY A 103 -7.39 6.37 -5.94
CA GLY A 103 -7.68 5.34 -4.94
C GLY A 103 -6.95 5.62 -3.64
N GLY A 104 -7.55 5.27 -2.52
CA GLY A 104 -7.02 5.56 -1.19
C GLY A 104 -6.31 4.39 -0.54
N TRP A 105 -5.82 4.65 0.67
CA TRP A 105 -5.33 3.66 1.62
C TRP A 105 -6.28 3.59 2.82
N LYS A 106 -6.02 2.66 3.73
CA LYS A 106 -6.80 2.42 4.94
C LYS A 106 -8.27 2.14 4.63
N ALA A 107 -9.20 2.65 5.43
CA ALA A 107 -10.65 2.49 5.22
C ALA A 107 -11.17 3.19 3.94
N SER A 108 -10.31 3.90 3.17
CA SER A 108 -10.68 4.47 1.87
C SER A 108 -10.60 3.46 0.72
N SER A 109 -10.26 2.20 0.98
CA SER A 109 -10.24 1.13 -0.01
C SER A 109 -10.53 -0.23 0.64
N VAL A 110 -11.11 -1.15 -0.15
CA VAL A 110 -11.23 -2.57 0.21
C VAL A 110 -10.69 -3.38 -0.98
N GLY A 111 -9.89 -4.41 -0.69
CA GLY A 111 -9.30 -5.30 -1.71
C GLY A 111 -7.84 -5.00 -2.06
N PRO A 112 -7.33 -5.51 -3.20
CA PRO A 112 -5.90 -5.44 -3.55
C PRO A 112 -5.40 -4.03 -3.92
N GLY A 113 -6.30 -3.07 -4.15
CA GLY A 113 -5.98 -1.64 -4.10
C GLY A 113 -5.31 -1.06 -5.35
N GLY A 114 -5.47 -1.68 -6.53
CA GLY A 114 -5.08 -1.06 -7.79
C GLY A 114 -5.95 0.18 -8.06
N LYS A 115 -5.33 1.31 -8.41
CA LYS A 115 -6.00 2.60 -8.59
C LYS A 115 -6.77 2.67 -9.91
N ALA A 116 -7.99 3.20 -9.85
CA ALA A 116 -8.78 3.48 -11.05
C ALA A 116 -8.06 4.48 -11.96
N GLY A 117 -8.06 4.22 -13.27
CA GLY A 117 -7.28 4.99 -14.23
C GLY A 117 -5.76 4.79 -14.13
N GLY A 118 -5.30 3.82 -13.34
CA GLY A 118 -3.90 3.39 -13.22
C GLY A 118 -3.60 2.09 -13.97
N PRO A 119 -2.31 1.71 -14.06
CA PRO A 119 -1.86 0.60 -14.92
C PRO A 119 -2.30 -0.78 -14.44
N ASN A 120 -2.66 -0.93 -13.16
CA ASN A 120 -2.96 -2.23 -12.55
C ASN A 120 -4.45 -2.48 -12.33
N TYR A 121 -5.33 -1.53 -12.66
CA TYR A 121 -6.75 -1.66 -12.33
C TYR A 121 -7.40 -2.87 -13.02
N VAL A 122 -7.18 -3.01 -14.33
CA VAL A 122 -7.74 -4.09 -15.15
C VAL A 122 -7.19 -5.46 -14.73
N LEU A 123 -5.95 -5.51 -14.24
CA LEU A 123 -5.32 -6.76 -13.78
C LEU A 123 -6.04 -7.39 -12.58
N GLN A 124 -6.91 -6.64 -11.89
CA GLN A 124 -7.73 -7.13 -10.77
C GLN A 124 -9.02 -7.82 -11.25
N LEU A 125 -9.40 -7.65 -12.52
CA LEU A 125 -10.66 -8.15 -13.08
C LEU A 125 -10.50 -9.51 -13.78
N GLY A 126 -9.53 -10.31 -13.34
CA GLY A 126 -9.21 -11.61 -13.92
C GLY A 126 -8.40 -12.47 -12.98
N ARG A 127 -8.19 -13.73 -13.39
CA ARG A 127 -7.31 -14.68 -12.70
C ARG A 127 -6.09 -14.94 -13.55
N TRP A 128 -4.96 -15.12 -12.88
CA TRP A 128 -3.66 -15.31 -13.52
C TRP A 128 -3.07 -16.64 -13.09
N TRP A 129 -2.44 -17.35 -14.03
CA TRP A 129 -1.72 -18.59 -13.78
C TRP A 129 -0.43 -18.61 -14.59
N GLN A 130 0.52 -19.42 -14.14
CA GLN A 130 1.82 -19.55 -14.79
C GLN A 130 1.75 -20.65 -15.87
N VAL A 131 2.15 -20.30 -17.10
CA VAL A 131 2.27 -21.26 -18.21
C VAL A 131 3.73 -21.68 -18.43
N THR A 132 4.68 -20.74 -18.26
CA THR A 132 6.11 -20.98 -18.40
C THR A 132 6.89 -20.18 -17.35
N THR A 133 8.14 -20.56 -17.11
CA THR A 133 9.06 -19.80 -16.26
C THR A 133 9.34 -18.41 -16.85
N PRO A 134 9.27 -17.34 -16.05
CA PRO A 134 9.56 -15.99 -16.53
C PRO A 134 10.99 -15.87 -17.06
N LYS A 135 11.15 -15.22 -18.22
CA LYS A 135 12.45 -15.08 -18.90
C LYS A 135 13.30 -13.92 -18.40
N ASN A 136 12.67 -12.81 -18.02
CA ASN A 136 13.40 -11.63 -17.56
C ASN A 136 13.97 -11.88 -16.16
N GLN A 137 15.22 -11.52 -15.95
CA GLN A 137 15.95 -11.77 -14.71
C GLN A 137 16.85 -10.57 -14.40
N ALA A 138 17.10 -10.35 -13.11
CA ALA A 138 18.08 -9.39 -12.65
C ALA A 138 18.83 -9.96 -11.44
N GLU A 139 19.91 -9.28 -11.04
CA GLU A 139 20.64 -9.61 -9.82
C GLU A 139 19.77 -9.35 -8.59
N VAL A 140 19.77 -10.34 -7.69
CA VAL A 140 19.03 -10.32 -6.43
C VAL A 140 19.85 -9.54 -5.39
N SER A 141 19.21 -8.67 -4.60
CA SER A 141 19.93 -7.93 -3.56
C SER A 141 20.51 -8.87 -2.50
N ASN A 142 21.51 -8.41 -1.75
CA ASN A 142 22.15 -9.22 -0.69
C ASN A 142 21.12 -9.72 0.33
N GLU A 143 20.20 -8.84 0.73
CA GLU A 143 19.17 -9.13 1.73
C GLU A 143 18.19 -10.20 1.22
N VAL A 144 17.74 -10.08 -0.03
CA VAL A 144 16.87 -11.09 -0.67
C VAL A 144 17.64 -12.39 -0.92
N ASN A 145 18.92 -12.33 -1.27
CA ASN A 145 19.73 -13.52 -1.50
C ASN A 145 19.91 -14.34 -0.20
N VAL A 146 20.03 -13.70 0.96
CA VAL A 146 20.04 -14.42 2.24
C VAL A 146 18.76 -15.24 2.43
N VAL A 147 17.59 -14.66 2.12
CA VAL A 147 16.31 -15.37 2.17
C VAL A 147 16.27 -16.50 1.12
N LEU A 148 16.73 -16.23 -0.10
CA LEU A 148 16.78 -17.22 -1.19
C LEU A 148 17.61 -18.45 -0.82
N GLN A 149 18.84 -18.27 -0.35
CA GLN A 149 19.70 -19.41 0.02
C GLN A 149 19.06 -20.29 1.09
N ARG A 150 18.38 -19.66 2.05
CA ARG A 150 17.66 -20.40 3.08
C ARG A 150 16.44 -21.14 2.53
N CYS A 151 15.71 -20.55 1.58
CA CYS A 151 14.62 -21.22 0.88
C CYS A 151 15.13 -22.43 0.06
N LEU A 152 16.20 -22.23 -0.71
CA LEU A 152 16.82 -23.29 -1.51
C LEU A 152 17.28 -24.48 -0.64
N ALA A 153 17.82 -24.22 0.55
CA ALA A 153 18.24 -25.27 1.47
C ALA A 153 17.09 -26.18 1.97
N MET A 154 15.82 -25.76 1.86
CA MET A 154 14.67 -26.58 2.26
C MET A 154 14.09 -27.43 1.13
N ILE A 155 14.33 -27.04 -0.12
CA ILE A 155 13.71 -27.66 -1.29
C ILE A 155 14.62 -28.77 -1.79
N LYS A 156 14.03 -29.94 -2.05
CA LYS A 156 14.77 -31.18 -2.32
C LYS A 156 14.80 -31.57 -3.78
N ASP A 157 13.87 -31.05 -4.59
CA ASP A 157 13.77 -31.37 -6.00
C ASP A 157 14.31 -30.24 -6.88
N ASP A 158 15.04 -30.62 -7.92
CA ASP A 158 15.74 -29.68 -8.82
C ASP A 158 14.78 -28.74 -9.55
N ALA A 159 13.59 -29.21 -9.93
CA ALA A 159 12.60 -28.41 -10.63
C ALA A 159 12.09 -27.24 -9.77
N SER A 160 11.80 -27.48 -8.49
CA SER A 160 11.38 -26.45 -7.55
C SER A 160 12.51 -25.49 -7.17
N LEU A 161 13.76 -25.99 -7.09
CA LEU A 161 14.95 -25.14 -6.90
C LEU A 161 15.12 -24.15 -8.06
N GLU A 162 15.05 -24.64 -9.29
CA GLU A 162 15.15 -23.82 -10.51
C GLU A 162 13.99 -22.82 -10.58
N GLN A 163 12.77 -23.24 -10.22
CA GLN A 163 11.61 -22.35 -10.17
C GLN A 163 11.78 -21.21 -9.15
N LEU A 164 12.32 -21.49 -7.96
CA LEU A 164 12.53 -20.49 -6.91
C LEU A 164 13.61 -19.48 -7.25
N ASP A 165 14.75 -19.93 -7.79
CA ASP A 165 15.80 -19.04 -8.25
C ASP A 165 15.28 -18.13 -9.39
N ALA A 166 14.57 -18.70 -10.36
CA ALA A 166 13.95 -17.93 -11.43
C ALA A 166 12.91 -16.92 -10.92
N ALA A 167 12.09 -17.30 -9.92
CA ALA A 167 11.15 -16.38 -9.28
C ALA A 167 11.86 -15.21 -8.60
N ALA A 168 12.89 -15.48 -7.78
CA ALA A 168 13.66 -14.45 -7.08
C ALA A 168 14.29 -13.45 -8.06
N ARG A 169 14.93 -13.94 -9.13
CA ARG A 169 15.54 -13.10 -10.16
C ARG A 169 14.51 -12.31 -10.95
N ASN A 170 13.32 -12.88 -11.21
CA ASN A 170 12.26 -12.17 -11.89
C ASN A 170 11.61 -11.10 -10.99
N TYR A 171 11.49 -11.35 -9.69
CA TYR A 171 11.05 -10.35 -8.71
C TYR A 171 12.03 -9.18 -8.64
N ALA A 172 13.34 -9.47 -8.58
CA ALA A 172 14.38 -8.45 -8.64
C ALA A 172 14.28 -7.61 -9.93
N TRP A 173 14.07 -8.26 -11.08
CA TRP A 173 13.86 -7.56 -12.34
C TRP A 173 12.61 -6.67 -12.32
N ALA A 174 11.47 -7.19 -11.84
CA ALA A 174 10.23 -6.44 -11.77
C ALA A 174 10.33 -5.24 -10.81
N TRP A 175 11.11 -5.38 -9.73
CA TRP A 175 11.44 -4.26 -8.84
C TRP A 175 12.27 -3.20 -9.57
N GLN A 176 13.41 -3.59 -10.14
CA GLN A 176 14.32 -2.66 -10.81
C GLN A 176 13.69 -1.97 -12.02
N ALA A 177 12.88 -2.70 -12.81
CA ALA A 177 12.29 -2.19 -14.04
C ALA A 177 10.95 -1.49 -13.85
N HIS A 178 10.25 -1.69 -12.73
CA HIS A 178 8.88 -1.19 -12.55
C HIS A 178 8.57 -0.69 -11.14
N TYR A 179 8.55 -1.57 -10.13
CA TYR A 179 7.99 -1.22 -8.82
C TYR A 179 8.88 -0.32 -7.97
N GLY A 180 10.20 -0.42 -8.13
CA GLY A 180 11.18 0.44 -7.48
C GLY A 180 11.36 1.79 -8.19
N GLN A 181 10.65 2.03 -9.30
CA GLN A 181 10.78 3.26 -10.08
C GLN A 181 9.60 4.21 -9.81
N GLU A 182 9.93 5.44 -9.48
CA GLU A 182 8.98 6.55 -9.55
C GLU A 182 9.04 7.19 -10.95
N HIS A 183 7.89 7.34 -11.58
CA HIS A 183 7.80 7.89 -12.94
C HIS A 183 6.60 8.81 -13.12
N ASP A 184 6.72 9.76 -14.03
CA ASP A 184 5.62 10.62 -14.47
C ASP A 184 5.09 10.09 -15.82
N PRO A 185 3.93 9.42 -15.86
CA PRO A 185 3.37 8.88 -17.09
C PRO A 185 2.78 9.96 -18.01
N SER A 186 2.62 11.20 -17.55
CA SER A 186 1.90 12.25 -18.27
C SER A 186 2.79 13.40 -18.77
N GLN A 187 3.91 13.65 -18.08
CA GLN A 187 4.95 14.62 -18.46
C GLN A 187 4.38 16.00 -18.79
N ILE A 188 3.48 16.50 -17.95
CA ILE A 188 2.83 17.79 -18.16
C ILE A 188 3.77 18.92 -17.76
N LEU A 189 3.92 19.91 -18.66
CA LEU A 189 4.74 21.08 -18.35
C LEU A 189 4.11 21.89 -17.20
N GLY A 190 4.89 22.13 -16.14
CA GLY A 190 4.46 22.87 -14.95
C GLY A 190 3.78 22.02 -13.87
N GLU A 191 3.51 20.74 -14.13
CA GLU A 191 2.85 19.82 -13.20
C GLU A 191 3.50 18.44 -13.24
N ALA A 192 4.19 18.06 -12.17
CA ALA A 192 4.78 16.72 -12.05
C ALA A 192 3.69 15.78 -11.54
N ASN A 193 3.55 14.62 -12.17
CA ASN A 193 2.51 13.64 -11.87
C ASN A 193 3.13 12.28 -11.60
N ASP A 194 3.86 12.18 -10.51
CA ASP A 194 4.61 10.98 -10.17
C ASP A 194 3.67 9.85 -9.73
N PHE A 195 3.93 8.65 -10.22
CA PHE A 195 3.30 7.42 -9.81
C PHE A 195 4.37 6.49 -9.24
N ARG A 196 4.12 5.98 -8.02
CA ARG A 196 5.05 5.15 -7.27
C ARG A 196 4.35 4.05 -6.48
N TYR A 197 5.13 3.15 -5.94
CA TYR A 197 4.68 2.06 -5.08
C TYR A 197 5.28 2.20 -3.68
N ARG A 198 4.50 1.88 -2.65
CA ARG A 198 4.92 1.91 -1.24
C ARG A 198 4.67 0.53 -0.61
N PRO A 199 5.56 0.04 0.26
CA PRO A 199 5.33 -1.23 0.96
C PRO A 199 3.99 -1.22 1.71
N CYS A 200 3.33 -2.37 1.74
CA CYS A 200 2.25 -2.63 2.71
C CYS A 200 2.84 -2.57 4.13
N PRO A 201 2.07 -2.13 5.14
CA PRO A 201 2.56 -2.09 6.51
C PRO A 201 2.79 -3.50 7.09
N MET A 202 2.05 -4.50 6.60
CA MET A 202 2.15 -5.89 7.01
C MET A 202 1.45 -6.79 5.99
N VAL A 203 2.00 -7.97 5.75
CA VAL A 203 1.28 -9.10 5.14
C VAL A 203 1.27 -10.27 6.13
N LEU A 204 0.08 -10.78 6.43
CA LEU A 204 -0.10 -12.05 7.13
C LEU A 204 -0.18 -13.15 6.09
N VAL A 205 0.49 -14.27 6.35
CA VAL A 205 0.41 -15.48 5.52
C VAL A 205 -0.22 -16.58 6.32
N ARG A 206 -1.18 -17.30 5.74
CA ARG A 206 -1.64 -18.60 6.26
C ARG A 206 -1.20 -19.68 5.28
N ALA A 207 -0.49 -20.70 5.77
CA ALA A 207 -0.03 -21.82 4.97
C ALA A 207 -0.08 -23.13 5.78
N ASN A 208 0.02 -24.29 5.11
CA ASN A 208 -0.13 -25.61 5.71
C ASN A 208 1.22 -26.33 5.99
N GLY A 209 2.35 -25.61 5.98
CA GLY A 209 3.68 -26.19 6.18
C GLY A 209 4.30 -26.70 4.87
N GLU A 210 4.82 -27.94 4.86
CA GLU A 210 5.58 -28.49 3.73
C GLU A 210 4.82 -28.53 2.40
N ALA A 211 3.50 -28.75 2.44
CA ALA A 211 2.68 -28.79 1.23
C ALA A 211 2.73 -27.48 0.42
N ASP A 212 3.00 -26.36 1.10
CA ASP A 212 3.04 -25.02 0.49
C ASP A 212 4.47 -24.47 0.42
N ALA A 213 5.50 -25.33 0.56
CA ALA A 213 6.86 -24.86 0.85
C ALA A 213 7.41 -23.88 -0.19
N VAL A 214 7.28 -24.23 -1.47
CA VAL A 214 7.74 -23.41 -2.60
C VAL A 214 6.99 -22.07 -2.65
N ASP A 215 5.69 -22.08 -2.39
CA ASP A 215 4.85 -20.89 -2.47
C ASP A 215 5.07 -19.95 -1.29
N VAL A 216 5.26 -20.48 -0.08
CA VAL A 216 5.68 -19.68 1.09
C VAL A 216 7.05 -19.04 0.84
N CYS A 217 8.00 -19.77 0.25
CA CYS A 217 9.31 -19.23 -0.11
C CYS A 217 9.19 -18.09 -1.15
N LYS A 218 8.36 -18.25 -2.19
CA LYS A 218 8.07 -17.18 -3.15
C LYS A 218 7.42 -15.96 -2.50
N ILE A 219 6.43 -16.15 -1.62
CA ILE A 219 5.78 -15.07 -0.87
C ILE A 219 6.82 -14.28 -0.06
N ALA A 220 7.71 -14.98 0.63
CA ALA A 220 8.79 -14.37 1.39
C ALA A 220 9.76 -13.56 0.53
N LEU A 221 10.21 -14.14 -0.58
CA LEU A 221 11.09 -13.47 -1.54
C LEU A 221 10.43 -12.21 -2.13
N ALA A 222 9.14 -12.31 -2.48
CA ALA A 222 8.35 -11.18 -2.99
C ALA A 222 8.19 -10.07 -1.94
N ALA A 223 7.81 -10.42 -0.71
CA ALA A 223 7.66 -9.47 0.39
C ALA A 223 8.98 -8.76 0.70
N HIS A 224 10.08 -9.51 0.76
CA HIS A 224 11.40 -8.95 1.07
C HIS A 224 11.95 -8.08 -0.08
N THR A 225 11.70 -8.47 -1.34
CA THR A 225 12.01 -7.63 -2.51
C THR A 225 11.29 -6.28 -2.43
N CYS A 226 10.06 -6.27 -1.92
CA CYS A 226 9.24 -5.07 -1.76
C CYS A 226 9.54 -4.29 -0.46
N GLY A 227 10.35 -4.81 0.46
CA GLY A 227 10.53 -4.23 1.80
C GLY A 227 9.26 -4.28 2.66
N THR A 228 8.41 -5.27 2.45
CA THR A 228 7.14 -5.45 3.15
C THR A 228 7.30 -6.46 4.30
N PRO A 229 7.01 -6.07 5.55
CA PRO A 229 7.05 -6.99 6.69
C PRO A 229 6.08 -8.17 6.53
N LEU A 230 6.51 -9.34 6.98
CA LEU A 230 5.77 -10.59 6.79
C LEU A 230 5.60 -11.33 8.11
N THR A 231 4.39 -11.81 8.39
CA THR A 231 4.14 -12.79 9.45
C THR A 231 3.51 -14.05 8.86
N ILE A 232 4.18 -15.18 8.98
CA ILE A 232 3.75 -16.48 8.45
C ILE A 232 3.17 -17.32 9.59
N SER A 233 1.87 -17.58 9.50
CA SER A 233 1.12 -18.47 10.37
C SER A 233 1.15 -19.88 9.78
N LEU A 234 1.69 -20.82 10.56
CA LEU A 234 1.80 -22.24 10.19
C LEU A 234 1.13 -23.12 11.25
N PRO A 235 0.74 -24.37 10.92
CA PRO A 235 0.20 -25.31 11.90
C PRO A 235 1.24 -25.63 12.98
N LEU A 236 0.77 -26.01 14.18
CA LEU A 236 1.62 -26.37 15.32
C LEU A 236 2.61 -27.51 15.02
N THR A 237 2.32 -28.34 14.01
CA THR A 237 3.17 -29.44 13.55
C THR A 237 4.33 -29.01 12.66
N ALA A 238 4.32 -27.78 12.12
CA ALA A 238 5.30 -27.28 11.15
C ALA A 238 6.59 -26.73 11.80
N THR A 239 7.15 -27.46 12.77
CA THR A 239 8.31 -27.04 13.59
C THR A 239 9.60 -26.82 12.80
N GLN A 240 9.75 -27.45 11.64
CA GLN A 240 10.90 -27.34 10.73
C GLN A 240 11.05 -25.95 10.09
N TRP A 241 10.06 -25.06 10.22
CA TRP A 241 10.09 -23.69 9.68
C TRP A 241 10.50 -22.64 10.70
N THR A 242 10.71 -23.02 11.97
CA THR A 242 10.99 -22.09 13.07
C THR A 242 12.34 -21.37 12.95
N TRP A 243 13.27 -21.89 12.14
CA TRP A 243 14.58 -21.27 11.90
C TRP A 243 14.48 -19.90 11.20
N TRP A 244 13.35 -19.57 10.58
CA TRP A 244 13.08 -18.24 10.03
C TRP A 244 12.99 -17.15 11.11
N GLY A 245 12.92 -17.52 12.39
CA GLY A 245 12.69 -16.61 13.52
C GLY A 245 13.45 -15.28 13.46
N SER A 246 12.70 -14.17 13.57
CA SER A 246 13.09 -12.74 13.61
C SER A 246 14.21 -12.26 12.67
N ALA A 247 14.63 -13.07 11.70
CA ALA A 247 15.58 -12.67 10.70
C ALA A 247 14.82 -11.90 9.60
N ASN A 248 15.34 -10.73 9.24
CA ASN A 248 15.01 -10.05 7.98
C ASN A 248 13.54 -9.62 7.80
N ASP A 249 12.88 -9.14 8.87
CA ASP A 249 11.47 -8.68 8.88
C ASP A 249 10.43 -9.78 8.56
N ILE A 250 10.82 -11.05 8.72
CA ILE A 250 9.92 -12.20 8.61
C ILE A 250 9.74 -12.84 9.98
N HIS A 251 8.48 -12.99 10.39
CA HIS A 251 8.10 -13.61 11.64
C HIS A 251 7.32 -14.90 11.35
N VAL A 252 7.77 -16.03 11.88
CA VAL A 252 7.05 -17.30 11.78
C VAL A 252 6.39 -17.59 13.12
N ILE A 253 5.11 -17.95 13.07
CA ILE A 253 4.29 -18.27 14.23
C ILE A 253 3.62 -19.60 13.97
N LEU A 254 3.83 -20.53 14.90
CA LEU A 254 3.09 -21.78 14.95
C LEU A 254 1.83 -21.54 15.77
N GLU A 255 0.67 -21.61 15.13
CA GLU A 255 -0.60 -21.34 15.80
C GLU A 255 -1.77 -22.10 15.15
N ASP A 256 -2.76 -22.42 15.96
CA ASP A 256 -4.03 -22.97 15.47
C ASP A 256 -4.88 -21.89 14.79
N GLU A 257 -5.99 -22.32 14.22
CA GLU A 257 -6.89 -21.41 13.49
C GLU A 257 -7.55 -20.37 14.40
N ALA A 258 -7.89 -20.75 15.64
CA ALA A 258 -8.53 -19.83 16.59
C ALA A 258 -7.60 -18.68 16.99
N ALA A 259 -6.33 -18.98 17.28
CA ALA A 259 -5.31 -17.99 17.55
C ALA A 259 -5.03 -17.10 16.33
N PHE A 260 -5.00 -17.67 15.13
CA PHE A 260 -4.83 -16.89 13.91
C PHE A 260 -6.01 -15.92 13.66
N ILE A 261 -7.25 -16.35 13.90
CA ILE A 261 -8.44 -15.50 13.83
C ILE A 261 -8.34 -14.33 14.82
N GLN A 262 -7.91 -14.58 16.05
CA GLN A 262 -7.70 -13.50 17.03
C GLN A 262 -6.64 -12.49 16.56
N ARG A 263 -5.57 -12.97 15.91
CA ARG A 263 -4.54 -12.11 15.32
C ARG A 263 -5.10 -11.23 14.20
N ILE A 264 -5.96 -11.78 13.34
CA ILE A 264 -6.66 -11.02 12.29
C ILE A 264 -7.47 -9.89 12.90
N GLN A 265 -8.22 -10.16 13.97
CA GLN A 265 -9.05 -9.16 14.65
C GLN A 265 -8.23 -8.01 15.27
N GLN A 266 -6.95 -8.24 15.54
CA GLN A 266 -6.00 -7.26 16.08
C GLN A 266 -5.10 -6.65 15.00
N ALA A 267 -5.27 -7.03 13.74
CA ALA A 267 -4.41 -6.58 12.66
C ALA A 267 -4.53 -5.07 12.46
N LYS A 268 -3.39 -4.43 12.15
CA LYS A 268 -3.38 -3.01 11.83
C LYS A 268 -4.12 -2.77 10.50
N VAL A 269 -4.70 -1.58 10.37
CA VAL A 269 -5.28 -1.13 9.09
C VAL A 269 -4.26 -1.28 7.94
N ASP A 270 -4.73 -1.57 6.73
CA ASP A 270 -3.93 -1.90 5.53
C ASP A 270 -3.12 -3.21 5.60
N THR A 271 -3.26 -4.02 6.67
CA THR A 271 -2.74 -5.39 6.65
C THR A 271 -3.47 -6.20 5.56
N ARG A 272 -2.75 -7.09 4.87
CA ARG A 272 -3.32 -8.02 3.89
C ARG A 272 -3.10 -9.45 4.35
N LEU A 273 -4.03 -10.34 4.01
CA LEU A 273 -3.89 -11.79 4.17
C LEU A 273 -3.54 -12.42 2.83
N ARG A 274 -2.41 -13.12 2.77
CA ARG A 274 -2.00 -13.95 1.64
C ARG A 274 -2.12 -15.42 2.03
N SER A 275 -2.66 -16.25 1.15
CA SER A 275 -2.72 -17.70 1.37
C SER A 275 -2.48 -18.42 0.05
N PRO A 276 -1.54 -19.38 -0.03
CA PRO A 276 -1.37 -20.24 -1.20
C PRO A 276 -2.59 -21.14 -1.46
N GLN A 277 -3.35 -21.45 -0.41
CA GLN A 277 -4.53 -22.29 -0.43
C GLN A 277 -5.79 -21.50 -0.05
N SER A 278 -6.97 -22.06 -0.29
CA SER A 278 -8.21 -21.46 0.20
C SER A 278 -8.24 -21.42 1.73
N VAL A 279 -8.61 -20.28 2.29
CA VAL A 279 -8.80 -20.12 3.74
C VAL A 279 -10.19 -20.62 4.16
N SER A 280 -10.33 -20.98 5.44
CA SER A 280 -11.62 -21.38 5.99
C SER A 280 -12.66 -20.25 5.93
N ALA A 281 -13.94 -20.62 6.01
CA ALA A 281 -15.02 -19.64 6.05
C ALA A 281 -14.92 -18.71 7.28
N ASP A 282 -14.39 -19.22 8.39
CA ASP A 282 -14.23 -18.47 9.64
C ASP A 282 -13.07 -17.46 9.55
N ILE A 283 -11.93 -17.85 8.97
CA ILE A 283 -10.85 -16.91 8.64
C ILE A 283 -11.37 -15.82 7.70
N ARG A 284 -12.13 -16.19 6.66
CA ARG A 284 -12.70 -15.19 5.74
C ARG A 284 -13.66 -14.24 6.44
N ARG A 285 -14.52 -14.75 7.34
CA ARG A 285 -15.44 -13.92 8.12
C ARG A 285 -14.68 -12.93 8.99
N ALA A 286 -13.68 -13.40 9.73
CA ALA A 286 -12.83 -12.56 10.56
C ALA A 286 -12.10 -11.48 9.75
N ALA A 287 -11.58 -11.82 8.57
CA ALA A 287 -10.93 -10.86 7.68
C ALA A 287 -11.92 -9.78 7.18
N ASN A 288 -13.14 -10.17 6.82
CA ASN A 288 -14.18 -9.24 6.38
C ASN A 288 -14.61 -8.28 7.50
N GLU A 289 -14.69 -8.75 8.76
CA GLU A 289 -15.05 -7.91 9.93
C GLU A 289 -14.09 -6.74 10.14
N VAL A 290 -12.81 -6.92 9.77
CA VAL A 290 -11.78 -5.87 9.86
C VAL A 290 -11.42 -5.24 8.51
N ASN A 291 -12.20 -5.53 7.45
CA ASN A 291 -11.97 -5.06 6.07
C ASN A 291 -10.58 -5.43 5.51
N MET A 292 -10.01 -6.55 5.93
CA MET A 292 -8.71 -7.03 5.45
C MET A 292 -8.87 -7.73 4.09
N ALA A 293 -8.03 -7.36 3.13
CA ALA A 293 -7.99 -8.04 1.83
C ALA A 293 -7.44 -9.46 1.98
N VAL A 294 -8.21 -10.44 1.48
CA VAL A 294 -7.82 -11.87 1.43
C VAL A 294 -7.40 -12.21 0.00
N ILE A 295 -6.16 -12.65 -0.16
CA ILE A 295 -5.48 -12.90 -1.44
C ILE A 295 -5.16 -14.39 -1.54
N GLU A 296 -6.00 -15.12 -2.27
CA GLU A 296 -5.94 -16.57 -2.49
C GLU A 296 -5.60 -16.91 -3.94
N GLU A 297 -5.20 -15.92 -4.74
CA GLU A 297 -4.70 -16.17 -6.09
C GLU A 297 -3.43 -17.03 -6.04
N LEU A 298 -3.14 -17.74 -7.13
CA LEU A 298 -1.93 -18.57 -7.22
C LEU A 298 -0.67 -17.73 -6.95
N VAL A 299 0.32 -18.31 -6.25
CA VAL A 299 1.62 -17.64 -6.05
C VAL A 299 2.45 -17.76 -7.32
N LEU A 300 2.67 -16.63 -8.00
CA LEU A 300 3.28 -16.63 -9.33
C LEU A 300 4.77 -16.33 -9.27
N SER A 301 5.57 -16.97 -10.12
CA SER A 301 7.01 -16.65 -10.26
C SER A 301 7.22 -15.32 -11.01
N ASN A 302 6.16 -14.78 -11.63
CA ASN A 302 6.19 -13.52 -12.35
C ASN A 302 6.00 -12.32 -11.40
N GLY A 303 7.07 -11.56 -11.20
CA GLY A 303 7.09 -10.40 -10.30
C GLY A 303 6.16 -9.27 -10.72
N ARG A 304 5.87 -9.10 -12.02
CA ARG A 304 4.93 -8.08 -12.51
C ARG A 304 3.49 -8.35 -12.06
N LEU A 305 3.18 -9.57 -11.66
CA LEU A 305 1.86 -9.95 -11.14
C LEU A 305 1.88 -10.18 -9.63
N GLU A 306 2.91 -10.85 -9.10
CA GLU A 306 3.00 -11.22 -7.69
C GLU A 306 3.30 -10.01 -6.79
N LEU A 307 4.26 -9.13 -7.16
CA LEU A 307 4.70 -8.05 -6.28
C LEU A 307 3.59 -7.03 -5.94
N ARG A 308 2.53 -6.96 -6.76
CA ARG A 308 1.33 -6.13 -6.55
C ARG A 308 0.69 -6.34 -5.18
N TYR A 309 0.74 -7.58 -4.68
CA TYR A 309 0.09 -7.97 -3.43
C TYR A 309 0.82 -7.44 -2.19
N TYR A 310 2.06 -6.98 -2.33
CA TYR A 310 2.91 -6.48 -1.24
C TYR A 310 3.09 -4.96 -1.29
N LEU A 311 2.47 -4.30 -2.27
CA LEU A 311 2.62 -2.87 -2.52
C LEU A 311 1.28 -2.15 -2.52
N ARG A 312 1.34 -0.87 -2.17
CA ARG A 312 0.26 0.12 -2.27
C ARG A 312 0.66 1.17 -3.28
N GLU A 313 -0.21 1.45 -4.24
CA GLU A 313 0.03 2.48 -5.25
C GLU A 313 -0.15 3.87 -4.65
N GLN A 314 0.63 4.85 -5.13
CA GLN A 314 0.51 6.25 -4.75
C GLN A 314 0.71 7.16 -5.95
N ALA A 315 -0.17 8.16 -6.10
CA ALA A 315 -0.04 9.21 -7.09
C ALA A 315 0.30 10.53 -6.39
N ILE A 316 1.23 11.30 -6.96
CA ILE A 316 1.69 12.57 -6.41
C ILE A 316 1.65 13.62 -7.51
N SER A 317 0.81 14.64 -7.34
CA SER A 317 0.71 15.75 -8.28
C SER A 317 1.28 17.02 -7.67
N TYR A 318 2.31 17.59 -8.28
CA TYR A 318 3.04 18.75 -7.77
C TYR A 318 3.12 19.85 -8.83
N THR A 319 2.52 21.00 -8.53
CA THR A 319 2.69 22.22 -9.32
C THR A 319 4.08 22.83 -9.08
N TYR A 320 4.94 22.79 -10.10
CA TYR A 320 6.31 23.32 -10.04
C TYR A 320 6.51 24.62 -10.85
N HIS A 321 5.43 25.29 -11.22
CA HIS A 321 5.49 26.65 -11.77
C HIS A 321 5.05 27.69 -10.74
N ARG A 322 5.54 28.92 -10.88
CA ARG A 322 5.05 30.08 -10.13
C ARG A 322 4.46 31.09 -11.10
N TYR A 323 3.13 31.16 -11.13
CA TYR A 323 2.39 32.02 -12.06
C TYR A 323 2.80 31.82 -13.54
N GLY A 324 2.98 30.56 -13.96
CA GLY A 324 3.41 30.21 -15.32
C GLY A 324 4.94 30.13 -15.50
N ASN A 325 5.73 30.72 -14.62
CA ASN A 325 7.19 30.59 -14.67
C ASN A 325 7.62 29.22 -14.14
N ILE A 326 8.16 28.37 -15.02
CA ILE A 326 8.62 27.03 -14.66
C ILE A 326 9.81 27.14 -13.73
N ILE A 327 9.68 26.59 -12.52
CA ILE A 327 10.80 26.40 -11.61
C ILE A 327 11.37 25.03 -11.95
N THR A 328 12.65 24.96 -12.36
CA THR A 328 13.29 23.70 -12.69
C THR A 328 13.09 22.70 -11.54
N PRO A 329 12.40 21.56 -11.78
CA PRO A 329 12.40 20.49 -10.80
C PRO A 329 13.84 19.98 -10.69
N PRO A 330 14.42 19.84 -9.49
CA PRO A 330 15.80 19.39 -9.35
C PRO A 330 15.89 18.00 -9.96
N LYS A 331 16.81 17.83 -10.92
CA LYS A 331 17.18 16.50 -11.41
C LYS A 331 17.72 15.71 -10.21
N GLY A 332 16.99 14.68 -9.77
CA GLY A 332 17.57 13.60 -8.96
C GLY A 332 17.59 13.74 -7.43
N GLU A 333 16.98 14.76 -6.80
CA GLU A 333 16.96 14.86 -5.31
C GLU A 333 15.63 14.47 -4.65
N VAL A 334 14.60 14.18 -5.45
CA VAL A 334 13.27 13.73 -4.95
C VAL A 334 12.77 12.47 -5.66
N ARG A 335 13.61 11.84 -6.50
CA ARG A 335 13.29 10.54 -7.14
C ARG A 335 13.91 9.40 -6.38
#